data_AF-A0A142BBV0-F1
#
_entry.id   AF-A0A142BBV0-F1
#
_cell.length_a   1.000
_cell.length_b   1.000
_cell.length_c   1.000
_cell.angle_alpha   90.00
_cell.angle_beta   90.00
_cell.angle_gamma   90.00
#
_symmetry.space_group_name_H-M   'P 1'
#
loop_
_entity.id
_entity.type
_entity.pdbx_description
1 polymer ?
#
loop_
_entity_poly.entity_id
_entity_poly.type
_entity_poly.pdbx_seq_one_letter_code
_entity_poly.pdbx_strand_id
1 'polypeptide(L)'
;MTAMLQNTGRTFIVSRHSASIEWIKQQGYEHAEVIHHFAATQLQRGDLVIGTLPVHLAREINEQGIRFIYFSINVPESMRGKEISAGLLSTLNPRLEELQVSACHHQPVEIRQSETLLHRLADCFRSHDRHIMIFGLGCLLFVIFLYLGEWAANNTVNLPLINDVDVNGNPKTVAVILDQAGIVFSYVTVAFAAPALLSIYFRFKRSIKGPIKGKAVNMDQLTSKYKAGMVLATQERNKLPYWLLNRIALGQKRLTLAVLYTDQTRESAIKMIDTFAGEIDFCMQPSDSDQDRLLQPLNYQANREVARRMIDKFLEQVNARAEETFIDITGGTVVMSVSMMEAAKERGMNVLYTSSREMVTEKNYRLKEVASTIDLSPESL
;
A
#
# COMPACT_ATOMS: atom_id res chain seq x y z
N MET A 1 10.17 30.19 35.23
CA MET A 1 9.72 31.28 34.33
C MET A 1 10.31 31.03 32.96
N THR A 2 9.72 30.08 32.23
CA THR A 2 10.21 29.61 30.93
C THR A 2 9.70 30.56 29.86
N ALA A 3 10.60 30.98 28.97
CA ALA A 3 10.37 31.99 27.94
C ALA A 3 9.09 31.69 27.13
N MET A 4 8.04 32.46 27.40
CA MET A 4 6.95 32.70 26.46
C MET A 4 7.58 33.40 25.25
N LEU A 5 8.04 32.63 24.26
CA LEU A 5 8.30 33.14 22.92
C LEU A 5 7.03 33.85 22.48
N GLN A 6 7.05 35.18 22.51
CA GLN A 6 5.89 36.02 22.19
C GLN A 6 5.37 35.59 20.83
N ASN A 7 4.19 34.97 20.83
CA ASN A 7 3.49 34.66 19.61
C ASN A 7 3.05 36.00 19.00
N THR A 8 3.59 36.35 17.84
CA THR A 8 3.26 37.61 17.17
C THR A 8 1.96 37.52 16.36
N GLY A 9 1.43 36.31 16.17
CA GLY A 9 0.15 36.05 15.49
C GLY A 9 -0.98 35.63 16.44
N ARG A 10 -2.13 35.29 15.86
CA ARG A 10 -3.33 34.84 16.57
C ARG A 10 -3.12 33.41 17.11
N THR A 11 -3.85 33.06 18.16
CA THR A 11 -3.83 31.71 18.74
C THR A 11 -5.19 31.06 18.58
N PHE A 12 -5.20 29.83 18.08
CA PHE A 12 -6.41 29.07 17.80
C PHE A 12 -6.42 27.75 18.57
N ILE A 13 -7.56 27.42 19.18
CA ILE A 13 -7.83 26.11 19.76
C ILE A 13 -8.76 25.36 18.82
N VAL A 14 -8.29 24.22 18.31
CA VAL A 14 -9.06 23.35 17.40
C VAL A 14 -9.57 22.16 18.20
N SER A 15 -10.81 22.28 18.69
CA SER A 15 -11.48 21.21 19.40
C SER A 15 -13.00 21.40 19.39
N ARG A 16 -13.72 20.28 19.51
CA ARG A 16 -15.17 20.26 19.76
C ARG A 16 -15.51 19.86 21.20
N HIS A 17 -14.51 19.51 22.00
CA HIS A 17 -14.68 19.02 23.37
C HIS A 17 -14.45 20.16 24.36
N SER A 18 -15.50 20.53 25.10
CA SER A 18 -15.48 21.61 26.10
C SER A 18 -14.39 21.40 27.15
N ALA A 19 -14.26 20.18 27.67
CA ALA A 19 -13.23 19.82 28.65
C ALA A 19 -11.81 20.17 28.17
N SER A 20 -11.48 19.84 26.92
CA SER A 20 -10.17 20.17 26.34
C SER A 20 -9.98 21.68 26.17
N ILE A 21 -11.02 22.39 25.72
CA ILE A 21 -10.98 23.84 25.52
C ILE A 21 -10.72 24.55 26.85
N GLU A 22 -11.48 24.20 27.90
CA GLU A 22 -11.34 24.78 29.24
C GLU A 22 -9.95 24.52 29.81
N TRP A 23 -9.46 23.29 29.73
CA TRP A 23 -8.14 22.95 30.24
C TRP A 23 -7.01 23.67 29.50
N ILE A 24 -7.09 23.78 28.17
CA ILE A 24 -6.09 24.51 27.36
C ILE A 24 -6.09 26.00 27.75
N LYS A 25 -7.26 26.61 27.94
CA LYS A 25 -7.36 28.00 28.37
C LYS A 25 -6.72 28.22 29.74
N GLN A 26 -6.93 27.29 30.69
CA GLN A 26 -6.29 27.32 32.01
C GLN A 26 -4.76 27.20 31.95
N GLN A 27 -4.18 26.68 30.85
CA GLN A 27 -2.73 26.64 30.66
C GLN A 27 -2.12 27.96 30.15
N GLY A 28 -2.88 29.06 30.16
CA GLY A 28 -2.42 30.38 29.74
C GLY A 28 -2.83 30.79 28.32
N TYR A 29 -3.77 30.08 27.69
CA TYR A 29 -4.29 30.36 26.36
C TYR A 29 -5.74 30.91 26.39
N GLU A 30 -6.09 31.67 27.42
CA GLU A 30 -7.46 32.19 27.65
C GLU A 30 -8.01 33.01 26.47
N HIS A 31 -7.13 33.75 25.79
CA HIS A 31 -7.45 34.60 24.64
C HIS A 31 -7.52 33.85 23.30
N ALA A 32 -7.26 32.55 23.28
CA ALA A 32 -7.26 31.78 22.04
C ALA A 32 -8.68 31.63 21.48
N GLU A 33 -8.81 31.82 20.17
CA GLU A 33 -10.05 31.65 19.43
C GLU A 33 -10.37 30.17 19.25
N VAL A 34 -11.59 29.76 19.57
CA VAL A 34 -12.00 28.34 19.47
C VAL A 34 -12.63 28.10 18.11
N ILE A 35 -12.08 27.16 17.35
CA ILE A 35 -12.58 26.77 16.03
C ILE A 35 -12.95 25.29 16.05
N HIS A 36 -14.17 24.96 15.60
CA HIS A 36 -14.66 23.59 15.55
C HIS A 36 -14.35 22.87 14.22
N HIS A 37 -14.15 23.63 13.16
CA HIS A 37 -13.82 23.13 11.83
C HIS A 37 -12.54 23.77 11.32
N PHE A 38 -11.50 22.97 11.18
CA PHE A 38 -10.21 23.44 10.72
C PHE A 38 -10.15 23.54 9.21
N ALA A 39 -9.94 24.75 8.69
CA ALA A 39 -9.57 25.00 7.31
C ALA A 39 -8.26 25.80 7.29
N ALA A 40 -7.19 25.20 6.77
CA ALA A 40 -5.85 25.78 6.79
C ALA A 40 -5.76 27.14 6.07
N THR A 41 -6.70 27.44 5.17
CA THR A 41 -6.72 28.64 4.31
C THR A 41 -6.95 29.97 5.05
N GLN A 42 -7.27 29.96 6.35
CA GLN A 42 -7.56 31.17 7.14
C GLN A 42 -6.42 31.62 8.07
N LEU A 43 -5.33 30.86 8.12
CA LEU A 43 -4.21 31.09 9.01
C LEU A 43 -3.09 31.88 8.33
N GLN A 44 -2.37 32.67 9.12
CA GLN A 44 -1.24 33.46 8.67
C GLN A 44 0.05 32.99 9.34
N ARG A 45 1.18 33.19 8.65
CA ARG A 45 2.50 32.88 9.21
C ARG A 45 2.69 33.60 10.55
N GLY A 46 3.12 32.86 11.56
CA GLY A 46 3.25 33.35 12.94
C GLY A 46 2.00 33.15 13.80
N ASP A 47 0.89 32.65 13.25
CA ASP A 47 -0.22 32.14 14.07
C ASP A 47 0.22 30.86 14.83
N LEU A 48 -0.52 30.56 15.90
CA LEU A 48 -0.35 29.36 16.72
C LEU A 48 -1.63 28.54 16.72
N VAL A 49 -1.51 27.24 16.45
CA VAL A 49 -2.64 26.30 16.47
C VAL A 49 -2.42 25.27 17.58
N ILE A 50 -3.45 25.07 18.42
CA ILE A 50 -3.44 24.14 19.55
C ILE A 50 -4.56 23.12 19.38
N GLY A 51 -4.26 21.82 19.41
CA GLY A 51 -5.29 20.79 19.39
C GLY A 51 -4.82 19.43 18.90
N THR A 52 -5.77 18.54 18.65
CA THR A 52 -5.53 17.21 18.10
C THR A 52 -5.88 17.21 16.62
N LEU A 53 -4.90 17.53 15.77
CA LEU A 53 -5.09 17.57 14.31
C LEU A 53 -4.66 16.25 13.65
N PRO A 54 -5.33 15.83 12.56
CA PRO A 54 -4.78 14.86 11.63
C PRO A 54 -3.35 15.23 11.19
N VAL A 55 -2.44 14.26 11.13
CA VAL A 55 -1.01 14.48 10.85
C VAL A 55 -0.75 15.26 9.55
N HIS A 56 -1.57 15.06 8.52
CA HIS A 56 -1.41 15.75 7.24
C HIS A 56 -1.70 17.25 7.34
N LEU A 57 -2.63 17.66 8.22
CA LEU A 57 -2.97 19.07 8.47
C LEU A 57 -1.93 19.74 9.36
N ALA A 58 -1.43 19.03 10.38
CA ALA A 58 -0.32 19.52 11.21
C ALA A 58 0.92 19.80 10.36
N ARG A 59 1.24 18.91 9.41
CA ARG A 59 2.28 19.13 8.41
C ARG A 59 2.02 20.37 7.55
N GLU A 60 0.82 20.50 7.01
CA GLU A 60 0.46 21.61 6.11
C GLU A 60 0.64 22.98 6.79
N ILE A 61 0.26 23.11 8.05
CA ILE A 61 0.47 24.37 8.78
C ILE A 61 1.94 24.61 9.16
N ASN A 62 2.68 23.56 9.54
CA ASN A 62 4.11 23.72 9.79
C ASN A 62 4.87 24.13 8.51
N GLU A 63 4.50 23.59 7.35
CA GLU A 63 5.06 24.00 6.04
C GLU A 63 4.77 25.47 5.71
N GLN A 64 3.66 26.04 6.21
CA GLN A 64 3.31 27.46 6.09
C GLN A 64 4.00 28.36 7.13
N GLY A 65 4.84 27.80 8.00
CA GLY A 65 5.51 28.55 9.07
C GLY A 65 4.60 28.93 10.23
N ILE A 66 3.51 28.18 10.43
CA ILE A 66 2.59 28.30 11.56
C ILE A 66 3.04 27.32 12.65
N ARG A 67 2.98 27.76 13.91
CA ARG A 67 3.36 26.93 15.05
C ARG A 67 2.22 25.99 15.43
N PHE A 68 2.57 24.77 15.81
CA PHE A 68 1.60 23.75 16.19
C PHE A 68 1.92 23.16 17.55
N ILE A 69 0.95 23.23 18.47
CA ILE A 69 1.00 22.56 19.77
C ILE A 69 -0.04 21.44 19.76
N TYR A 70 0.45 20.22 19.90
CA TYR A 70 -0.38 19.04 20.03
C TYR A 70 -0.92 18.93 21.45
N PHE A 71 -2.24 18.76 21.56
CA PHE A 71 -2.90 18.41 22.82
C PHE A 71 -2.94 16.88 22.94
N SER A 72 -2.14 16.34 23.88
CA SER A 72 -2.06 14.90 24.14
C SER A 72 -2.66 14.53 25.49
N ILE A 73 -3.39 13.42 25.52
CA ILE A 73 -3.96 12.82 26.73
C ILE A 73 -3.74 11.31 26.70
N ASN A 74 -3.48 10.71 27.87
CA ASN A 74 -3.34 9.27 28.00
C ASN A 74 -4.69 8.66 28.34
N VAL A 75 -5.43 8.18 27.32
CA VAL A 75 -6.74 7.55 27.49
C VAL A 75 -6.59 6.01 27.58
N PRO A 76 -6.88 5.40 28.75
CA PRO A 76 -6.96 3.94 28.90
C PRO A 76 -7.99 3.32 27.96
N GLU A 77 -7.75 2.07 27.56
CA GLU A 77 -8.60 1.35 26.62
C GLU A 77 -10.09 1.35 27.02
N SER A 78 -10.38 1.16 28.31
CA SER A 78 -11.74 1.14 28.87
C SER A 78 -12.51 2.47 28.78
N MET A 79 -11.81 3.57 28.48
CA MET A 79 -12.36 4.93 28.36
C MET A 79 -12.31 5.48 26.93
N ARG A 80 -11.75 4.74 25.97
CA ARG A 80 -11.79 5.14 24.56
C ARG A 80 -13.24 5.13 24.05
N GLY A 81 -13.61 6.17 23.30
CA GLY A 81 -14.96 6.32 22.76
C GLY A 81 -16.02 6.82 23.75
N LYS A 82 -15.66 7.04 25.02
CA LYS A 82 -16.53 7.68 26.01
C LYS A 82 -16.22 9.16 26.10
N GLU A 83 -17.23 9.97 26.42
CA GLU A 83 -17.05 11.39 26.66
C GLU A 83 -16.25 11.63 27.95
N ILE A 84 -15.21 12.46 27.87
CA ILE A 84 -14.31 12.77 28.98
C ILE A 84 -14.74 14.11 29.59
N SER A 85 -15.17 14.08 30.85
CA SER A 85 -15.52 15.29 31.60
C SER A 85 -14.28 16.09 32.01
N ALA A 86 -14.44 17.39 32.29
CA ALA A 86 -13.34 18.26 32.72
C ALA A 86 -12.64 17.74 34.00
N GLY A 87 -13.41 17.23 34.96
CA GLY A 87 -12.85 16.65 36.20
C GLY A 87 -12.04 15.38 35.95
N LEU A 88 -12.42 14.57 34.96
CA LEU A 88 -11.69 13.36 34.58
C LEU A 88 -10.46 13.68 33.74
N LEU A 89 -10.50 14.75 32.93
CA LEU A 89 -9.39 15.12 32.05
C LEU A 89 -8.08 15.31 32.82
N SER A 90 -8.13 15.94 33.99
CA SER A 90 -6.96 16.16 34.85
C SER A 90 -6.28 14.87 35.33
N THR A 91 -7.01 13.75 35.41
CA THR A 91 -6.43 12.45 35.81
C THR A 91 -5.76 11.71 34.66
N LEU A 92 -5.96 12.17 33.41
CA LEU A 92 -5.45 11.56 32.18
C LEU A 92 -4.10 12.13 31.72
N ASN A 93 -3.42 12.88 32.61
CA ASN A 93 -2.13 13.52 32.36
C ASN A 93 -2.07 14.32 31.04
N PRO A 94 -2.95 15.33 30.88
CA PRO A 94 -3.00 16.17 29.68
C PRO A 94 -1.71 16.97 29.50
N ARG A 95 -1.23 17.08 28.26
CA ARG A 95 0.00 17.82 27.91
C ARG A 95 -0.20 18.66 26.66
N LEU A 96 0.63 19.70 26.58
CA LEU A 96 0.80 20.55 25.41
C LEU A 96 2.23 20.40 24.91
N GLU A 97 2.37 19.83 23.72
CA GLU A 97 3.68 19.49 23.15
C GLU A 97 3.83 20.22 21.80
N GLU A 98 4.82 21.09 21.67
CA GLU A 98 5.10 21.75 20.39
C GLU A 98 5.68 20.72 19.42
N LEU A 99 5.00 20.51 18.29
CA LEU A 99 5.39 19.54 17.27
C LEU A 99 5.76 20.23 15.96
N GLN A 100 6.81 19.72 15.34
CA GLN A 100 7.22 20.04 13.97
C GLN A 100 7.00 18.81 13.10
N VAL A 101 5.96 18.83 12.28
CA VAL A 101 5.59 17.72 11.42
C VAL A 101 6.09 17.98 10.01
N SER A 102 6.92 17.08 9.50
CA SER A 102 7.43 17.10 8.14
C SER A 102 7.35 15.71 7.52
N ALA A 103 7.24 15.62 6.20
CA ALA A 103 7.30 14.34 5.52
C ALA A 103 8.74 13.79 5.58
N CYS A 104 8.93 12.58 6.07
CA CYS A 104 10.20 11.88 5.98
C CYS A 104 10.29 11.12 4.66
N HIS A 105 11.26 11.47 3.81
CA HIS A 105 11.65 10.61 2.71
C HIS A 105 12.42 9.42 3.28
N HIS A 106 11.72 8.31 3.52
CA HIS A 106 12.37 7.07 3.94
C HIS A 106 13.04 6.42 2.72
N GLN A 107 14.38 6.50 2.65
CA GLN A 107 15.14 5.53 1.86
C GLN A 107 15.05 4.17 2.57
N PRO A 108 14.69 3.08 1.87
CA PRO A 108 14.52 1.78 2.51
C PRO A 108 15.86 1.31 3.12
N VAL A 109 15.85 1.00 4.41
CA VAL A 109 17.00 0.47 5.15
C VAL A 109 17.18 -1.00 4.75
N GLU A 110 18.21 -1.30 3.95
CA GLU A 110 18.62 -2.67 3.61
C GLU A 110 19.24 -3.37 4.83
N ILE A 111 18.64 -4.47 5.27
CA ILE A 111 19.19 -5.35 6.31
C ILE A 111 20.34 -6.17 5.71
N ARG A 112 21.54 -6.01 6.28
CA ARG A 112 22.81 -6.54 5.75
C ARG A 112 22.95 -8.04 6.08
N GLN A 113 22.56 -8.92 5.17
CA GLN A 113 23.13 -10.28 5.09
C GLN A 113 24.26 -10.30 4.05
N SER A 114 25.38 -10.93 4.42
CA SER A 114 26.61 -10.94 3.63
C SER A 114 26.48 -11.91 2.45
N GLU A 115 25.86 -11.45 1.37
CA GLU A 115 25.80 -12.20 0.12
C GLU A 115 26.76 -11.61 -0.92
N THR A 116 27.43 -12.51 -1.64
CA THR A 116 28.48 -12.21 -2.62
C THR A 116 27.96 -11.37 -3.79
N LEU A 117 28.82 -10.54 -4.39
CA LEU A 117 28.49 -9.57 -5.45
C LEU A 117 27.71 -10.21 -6.62
N LEU A 118 28.00 -11.47 -6.95
CA LEU A 118 27.32 -12.24 -7.99
C LEU A 118 25.87 -12.59 -7.61
N HIS A 119 25.61 -12.87 -6.33
CA HIS A 119 24.24 -13.08 -5.84
C HIS A 119 23.47 -11.77 -5.80
N ARG A 120 24.11 -10.66 -5.38
CA ARG A 120 23.50 -9.31 -5.44
C ARG A 120 23.13 -8.89 -6.86
N LEU A 121 23.99 -9.21 -7.84
CA LEU A 121 23.67 -8.99 -9.24
C LEU A 121 22.53 -9.92 -9.68
N ALA A 122 22.57 -11.21 -9.39
CA ALA A 122 21.54 -12.18 -9.76
C ALA A 122 20.15 -11.89 -9.15
N ASP A 123 20.09 -11.41 -7.91
CA ASP A 123 18.84 -11.07 -7.24
C ASP A 123 18.37 -9.65 -7.59
N CYS A 124 19.27 -8.73 -7.93
CA CYS A 124 18.91 -7.49 -8.64
C CYS A 124 18.34 -7.80 -10.04
N PHE A 125 18.90 -8.80 -10.73
CA PHE A 125 18.39 -9.29 -12.02
C PHE A 125 17.02 -9.99 -11.92
N ARG A 126 16.67 -10.57 -10.76
CA ARG A 126 15.37 -11.22 -10.52
C ARG A 126 14.31 -10.33 -9.90
N SER A 127 14.68 -9.36 -9.07
CA SER A 127 13.72 -8.60 -8.24
C SER A 127 13.26 -7.28 -8.84
N HIS A 128 13.95 -6.72 -9.83
CA HIS A 128 13.58 -5.45 -10.44
C HIS A 128 13.07 -5.60 -11.88
N ASP A 129 12.05 -4.80 -12.20
CA ASP A 129 11.41 -4.69 -13.51
C ASP A 129 12.47 -4.72 -14.62
N ARG A 130 12.31 -5.67 -15.57
CA ARG A 130 13.18 -5.86 -16.76
C ARG A 130 13.49 -4.55 -17.50
N HIS A 131 12.68 -3.52 -17.28
CA HIS A 131 12.75 -2.18 -17.85
C HIS A 131 13.86 -1.29 -17.29
N ILE A 132 14.16 -1.33 -15.98
CA ILE A 132 15.32 -0.61 -15.40
C ILE A 132 16.61 -1.24 -15.93
N MET A 133 16.60 -2.55 -16.13
CA MET A 133 17.70 -3.31 -16.71
C MET A 133 18.00 -2.90 -18.16
N ILE A 134 16.98 -2.80 -19.00
CA ILE A 134 17.15 -2.39 -20.41
C ILE A 134 17.67 -0.94 -20.47
N PHE A 135 17.18 -0.06 -19.60
CA PHE A 135 17.67 1.31 -19.53
C PHE A 135 19.12 1.39 -19.03
N GLY A 136 19.45 0.68 -17.95
CA GLY A 136 20.80 0.63 -17.39
C GLY A 136 21.80 0.01 -18.36
N LEU A 137 21.43 -1.07 -19.05
CA LEU A 137 22.25 -1.68 -20.10
C LEU A 137 22.41 -0.73 -21.30
N GLY A 138 21.37 0.01 -21.68
CA GLY A 138 21.44 1.04 -22.71
C GLY A 138 22.41 2.17 -22.35
N CYS A 139 22.35 2.67 -21.11
CA CYS A 139 23.28 3.68 -20.61
C CYS A 139 24.72 3.15 -20.53
N LEU A 140 24.92 1.90 -20.08
CA LEU A 140 26.23 1.28 -20.01
C LEU A 140 26.84 1.09 -21.40
N LEU A 141 26.06 0.60 -22.37
CA LEU A 141 26.50 0.48 -23.76
C LEU A 141 26.85 1.84 -24.37
N PHE A 142 26.09 2.89 -24.04
CA PHE A 142 26.39 4.25 -24.46
C PHE A 142 27.71 4.77 -23.87
N VAL A 143 27.98 4.53 -22.58
CA VAL A 143 29.25 4.91 -21.94
C VAL A 143 30.42 4.12 -22.52
N ILE A 144 30.26 2.81 -22.75
CA ILE A 144 31.27 1.98 -23.43
C ILE A 144 31.55 2.53 -24.83
N PHE A 145 30.52 2.98 -25.55
CA PHE A 145 30.67 3.52 -26.89
C PHE A 145 31.43 4.86 -26.90
N LEU A 146 31.11 5.76 -25.96
CA LEU A 146 31.86 7.02 -25.77
C LEU A 146 33.33 6.73 -25.42
N TYR A 147 33.57 5.81 -24.50
CA TYR A 147 34.91 5.40 -24.10
C TYR A 147 35.70 4.77 -25.25
N LEU A 148 35.09 3.92 -26.07
CA LEU A 148 35.72 3.34 -27.25
C LEU A 148 36.02 4.41 -28.33
N GLY A 149 35.14 5.40 -28.50
CA GLY A 149 35.38 6.53 -29.39
C GLY A 149 36.58 7.37 -28.95
N GLU A 150 36.66 7.70 -27.67
CA GLU A 150 37.79 8.42 -27.07
C GLU A 150 39.08 7.58 -27.10
N TRP A 151 39.00 6.29 -26.79
CA TRP A 151 40.13 5.36 -26.90
C TRP A 151 40.64 5.24 -28.33
N ALA A 152 39.75 5.16 -29.33
CA ALA A 152 40.13 5.14 -30.74
C ALA A 152 40.75 6.47 -31.19
N ALA A 153 40.21 7.60 -30.73
CA ALA A 153 40.79 8.92 -30.99
C ALA A 153 42.19 9.07 -30.37
N ASN A 154 42.43 8.51 -29.18
CA ASN A 154 43.71 8.60 -28.49
C ASN A 154 44.73 7.52 -28.90
N ASN A 155 44.28 6.37 -29.41
CA ASN A 155 45.14 5.27 -29.87
C ASN A 155 45.22 5.13 -31.40
N THR A 156 44.75 6.12 -32.17
CA THR A 156 45.10 6.29 -33.59
C THR A 156 46.57 6.72 -33.80
N VAL A 157 47.39 6.68 -32.73
CA VAL A 157 48.85 6.71 -32.83
C VAL A 157 49.33 5.32 -33.22
N ASN A 158 49.72 5.17 -34.49
CA ASN A 158 50.30 4.00 -35.16
C ASN A 158 49.33 3.03 -35.86
N LEU A 159 48.32 3.54 -36.56
CA LEU A 159 47.95 2.88 -37.82
C LEU A 159 49.03 3.24 -38.85
N PRO A 160 49.81 2.28 -39.36
CA PRO A 160 50.76 2.54 -40.44
C PRO A 160 49.96 2.71 -41.73
N LEU A 161 49.39 3.89 -41.94
CA LEU A 161 48.80 4.23 -43.23
C LEU A 161 49.44 5.51 -43.76
N ILE A 162 50.25 5.27 -44.79
CA ILE A 162 50.29 6.07 -46.00
C ILE A 162 51.04 7.39 -45.84
N ASN A 163 52.35 7.29 -46.10
CA ASN A 163 53.23 8.40 -46.46
C ASN A 163 52.90 9.01 -47.83
N ASP A 164 51.64 9.04 -48.28
CA ASP A 164 51.25 9.83 -49.45
C ASP A 164 50.62 11.14 -48.98
N VAL A 165 51.53 12.06 -48.69
CA VAL A 165 51.30 13.49 -48.78
C VAL A 165 51.14 13.78 -50.27
N ASP A 166 49.95 14.22 -50.72
CA ASP A 166 49.84 14.89 -52.02
C ASP A 166 50.87 16.04 -52.05
N VAL A 167 51.52 16.24 -53.20
CA VAL A 167 52.69 17.09 -53.48
C VAL A 167 52.55 18.54 -52.96
N ASN A 168 51.35 18.95 -52.54
CA ASN A 168 51.04 20.25 -51.92
C ASN A 168 50.95 20.26 -50.38
N GLY A 169 51.26 19.17 -49.67
CA GLY A 169 51.58 19.22 -48.24
C GLY A 169 50.43 19.51 -47.27
N ASN A 170 49.22 19.00 -47.48
CA ASN A 170 48.08 19.31 -46.60
C ASN A 170 47.49 18.07 -45.89
N PRO A 171 47.92 17.74 -44.65
CA PRO A 171 47.51 16.53 -43.94
C PRO A 171 46.21 16.67 -43.10
N LYS A 172 45.24 17.51 -43.51
CA LYS A 172 44.07 17.83 -42.65
C LYS A 172 42.74 17.19 -43.05
N THR A 173 42.64 16.52 -44.19
CA THR A 173 41.32 16.22 -44.76
C THR A 173 40.68 14.95 -44.18
N VAL A 174 41.45 13.87 -43.95
CA VAL A 174 40.88 12.57 -43.55
C VAL A 174 40.43 12.56 -42.09
N ALA A 175 41.23 13.12 -41.18
CA ALA A 175 40.87 13.20 -39.76
C ALA A 175 39.62 14.06 -39.53
N VAL A 176 39.48 15.17 -40.27
CA VAL A 176 38.30 16.05 -40.21
C VAL A 176 37.06 15.33 -40.75
N ILE A 177 37.20 14.53 -41.82
CA ILE A 177 36.07 13.75 -42.36
C ILE A 177 35.61 12.68 -41.36
N LEU A 178 36.53 11.99 -40.68
CA LEU A 178 36.18 10.96 -39.69
C LEU A 178 35.51 11.56 -38.45
N ASP A 179 35.99 12.72 -37.97
CA ASP A 179 35.39 13.44 -36.86
C ASP A 179 33.96 13.92 -37.20
N GLN A 180 33.78 14.51 -38.38
CA GLN A 180 32.46 14.91 -38.88
C GLN A 180 31.52 13.71 -39.07
N ALA A 181 32.01 12.57 -39.54
CA ALA A 181 31.22 11.34 -39.67
C ALA A 181 30.78 10.81 -38.30
N GLY A 182 31.65 10.85 -37.29
CA GLY A 182 31.32 10.46 -35.90
C GLY A 182 30.23 11.34 -35.30
N ILE A 183 30.32 12.67 -35.50
CA ILE A 183 29.30 13.63 -35.06
C ILE A 183 27.96 13.33 -35.74
N VAL A 184 27.95 13.19 -37.08
CA VAL A 184 26.70 12.89 -37.82
C VAL A 184 26.09 11.56 -37.37
N PHE A 185 26.90 10.52 -37.17
CA PHE A 185 26.42 9.21 -36.73
C PHE A 185 25.83 9.25 -35.31
N SER A 186 26.42 10.04 -34.40
CA SER A 186 25.88 10.23 -33.04
C SER A 186 24.52 10.95 -33.06
N TYR A 187 24.34 11.99 -33.89
CA TYR A 187 23.06 12.67 -34.06
C TYR A 187 21.98 11.76 -34.63
N VAL A 188 22.33 10.95 -35.64
CA VAL A 188 21.42 9.95 -36.21
C VAL A 188 21.01 8.94 -35.15
N THR A 189 21.97 8.40 -34.38
CA THR A 189 21.68 7.41 -33.33
C THR A 189 20.74 7.98 -32.26
N VAL A 190 20.97 9.20 -31.78
CA VAL A 190 20.10 9.86 -30.79
C VAL A 190 18.72 10.16 -31.39
N ALA A 191 18.65 10.63 -32.64
CA ALA A 191 17.40 10.95 -33.32
C ALA A 191 16.49 9.74 -33.52
N PHE A 192 17.05 8.53 -33.69
CA PHE A 192 16.28 7.29 -33.82
C PHE A 192 16.04 6.58 -32.48
N ALA A 193 16.98 6.64 -31.53
CA ALA A 193 16.83 6.00 -30.22
C ALA A 193 15.83 6.73 -29.32
N ALA A 194 15.81 8.06 -29.32
CA ALA A 194 14.94 8.84 -28.43
C ALA A 194 13.43 8.60 -28.70
N PRO A 195 12.93 8.60 -29.95
CA PRO A 195 11.52 8.30 -30.24
C PRO A 195 11.13 6.85 -29.92
N ALA A 196 12.04 5.89 -30.11
CA ALA A 196 11.81 4.49 -29.75
C ALA A 196 11.66 4.33 -28.24
N LEU A 197 12.54 4.96 -27.45
CA LEU A 197 12.45 4.98 -25.99
C LEU A 197 11.19 5.71 -25.50
N LEU A 198 10.83 6.85 -26.14
CA LEU A 198 9.61 7.60 -25.81
C LEU A 198 8.33 6.79 -26.12
N SER A 199 8.31 6.07 -27.24
CA SER A 199 7.21 5.18 -27.64
C SER A 199 7.04 4.02 -26.66
N ILE A 200 8.14 3.41 -26.21
CA ILE A 200 8.15 2.37 -25.17
C ILE A 200 7.62 2.96 -23.85
N TYR A 201 8.07 4.15 -23.45
CA TYR A 201 7.59 4.84 -22.26
C TYR A 201 6.09 5.16 -22.31
N PHE A 202 5.56 5.65 -23.45
CA PHE A 202 4.14 5.94 -23.58
C PHE A 202 3.26 4.68 -23.62
N ARG A 203 3.70 3.59 -24.27
CA ARG A 203 3.03 2.29 -24.19
C ARG A 203 2.99 1.77 -22.76
N PHE A 204 4.07 1.96 -22.00
CA PHE A 204 4.20 1.57 -20.59
C PHE A 204 3.30 2.40 -19.65
N LYS A 205 3.27 3.73 -19.81
CA LYS A 205 2.36 4.61 -19.04
C LYS A 205 0.89 4.24 -19.26
N ARG A 206 0.55 3.78 -20.47
CA ARG A 206 -0.80 3.29 -20.81
C ARG A 206 -1.10 1.91 -20.20
N SER A 207 -0.09 1.07 -20.01
CA SER A 207 -0.20 -0.26 -19.38
C SER A 207 -0.30 -0.20 -17.85
N ILE A 208 0.42 0.73 -17.20
CA ILE A 208 0.35 0.92 -15.73
C ILE A 208 -0.91 1.68 -15.31
N LYS A 209 -1.36 2.65 -16.11
CA LYS A 209 -2.64 3.35 -15.85
C LYS A 209 -3.86 2.59 -16.34
N GLY A 210 -3.69 1.40 -16.92
CA GLY A 210 -4.80 0.49 -17.05
C GLY A 210 -5.27 0.16 -15.63
N PRO A 211 -6.52 0.44 -15.24
CA PRO A 211 -7.03 -0.17 -14.02
C PRO A 211 -6.75 -1.66 -14.15
N ILE A 212 -6.36 -2.33 -13.06
CA ILE A 212 -6.51 -3.78 -12.97
C ILE A 212 -8.01 -3.99 -13.19
N LYS A 213 -8.41 -4.16 -14.46
CA LYS A 213 -9.77 -4.41 -14.86
C LYS A 213 -10.02 -5.85 -14.47
N GLY A 214 -10.13 -6.09 -13.16
CA GLY A 214 -11.02 -7.13 -12.71
C GLY A 214 -12.33 -6.88 -13.44
N LYS A 215 -12.79 -7.85 -14.22
CA LYS A 215 -14.17 -7.79 -14.71
C LYS A 215 -15.00 -7.66 -13.43
N ALA A 216 -15.76 -6.57 -13.30
CA ALA A 216 -16.78 -6.49 -12.27
C ALA A 216 -17.67 -7.71 -12.50
N VAL A 217 -17.58 -8.68 -11.60
CA VAL A 217 -18.38 -9.89 -11.68
C VAL A 217 -19.68 -9.57 -10.98
N ASN A 218 -20.81 -9.72 -11.69
CA ASN A 218 -22.10 -9.60 -11.06
C ASN A 218 -22.19 -10.63 -9.93
N MET A 219 -22.57 -10.18 -8.73
CA MET A 219 -22.62 -11.03 -7.54
C MET A 219 -23.50 -12.27 -7.72
N ASP A 220 -24.58 -12.18 -8.50
CA ASP A 220 -25.48 -13.29 -8.78
C ASP A 220 -24.83 -14.37 -9.67
N GLN A 221 -23.85 -14.00 -10.50
CA GLN A 221 -23.05 -14.95 -11.29
C GLN A 221 -21.98 -15.64 -10.42
N LEU A 222 -21.47 -14.94 -9.41
CA LEU A 222 -20.49 -15.46 -8.46
C LEU A 222 -21.10 -16.59 -7.63
N THR A 223 -22.37 -16.46 -7.23
CA THR A 223 -23.01 -17.43 -6.33
C THR A 223 -23.37 -18.76 -7.00
N SER A 224 -23.71 -18.75 -8.29
CA SER A 224 -24.01 -19.97 -9.05
C SER A 224 -22.77 -20.72 -9.55
N LYS A 225 -21.63 -20.02 -9.71
CA LYS A 225 -20.43 -20.58 -10.32
C LYS A 225 -19.61 -21.47 -9.38
N TYR A 226 -19.58 -21.15 -8.08
CA TYR A 226 -18.64 -21.80 -7.15
C TYR A 226 -19.34 -22.73 -6.15
N LYS A 227 -18.74 -23.91 -5.95
CA LYS A 227 -19.20 -24.96 -5.03
C LYS A 227 -18.71 -24.75 -3.60
N ALA A 228 -17.49 -24.22 -3.45
CA ALA A 228 -16.85 -24.01 -2.16
C ALA A 228 -15.95 -22.77 -2.18
N GLY A 229 -15.69 -22.19 -1.02
CA GLY A 229 -14.80 -21.02 -0.88
C GLY A 229 -13.92 -21.07 0.36
N MET A 230 -12.83 -20.32 0.34
CA MET A 230 -12.05 -20.01 1.54
C MET A 230 -12.15 -18.52 1.84
N VAL A 231 -12.25 -18.13 3.10
CA VAL A 231 -12.35 -16.73 3.53
C VAL A 231 -11.28 -16.44 4.57
N LEU A 232 -10.62 -15.29 4.44
CA LEU A 232 -9.66 -14.82 5.43
C LEU A 232 -10.37 -14.05 6.55
N ALA A 233 -10.29 -14.55 7.79
CA ALA A 233 -10.85 -13.89 8.96
C ALA A 233 -10.23 -12.51 9.16
N THR A 234 -11.07 -11.50 9.35
CA THR A 234 -10.65 -10.12 9.57
C THR A 234 -10.56 -9.83 11.08
N GLN A 235 -9.78 -8.82 11.46
CA GLN A 235 -9.75 -8.34 12.85
C GLN A 235 -11.03 -7.56 13.24
N GLU A 236 -11.80 -7.09 12.27
CA GLU A 236 -13.04 -6.38 12.55
C GLU A 236 -14.15 -7.38 12.92
N ARG A 237 -14.49 -7.37 14.21
CA ARG A 237 -15.20 -8.40 14.99
C ARG A 237 -16.52 -8.95 14.45
N ASN A 238 -17.14 -8.37 13.41
CA ASN A 238 -18.47 -8.75 12.92
C ASN A 238 -18.67 -8.63 11.39
N LYS A 239 -17.66 -8.23 10.60
CA LYS A 239 -17.89 -7.99 9.17
C LYS A 239 -17.55 -9.23 8.36
N LEU A 240 -18.58 -10.00 8.01
CA LEU A 240 -18.49 -10.89 6.87
C LEU A 240 -18.27 -10.08 5.59
N PRO A 241 -17.57 -10.65 4.60
CA PRO A 241 -17.62 -10.13 3.25
C PRO A 241 -19.08 -10.02 2.82
N TYR A 242 -19.49 -8.86 2.31
CA TYR A 242 -20.88 -8.57 1.96
C TYR A 242 -21.50 -9.61 1.03
N TRP A 243 -20.70 -10.17 0.13
CA TRP A 243 -21.15 -11.21 -0.79
C TRP A 243 -21.64 -12.48 -0.07
N LEU A 244 -21.06 -12.81 1.09
CA LEU A 244 -21.45 -13.98 1.86
C LEU A 244 -22.81 -13.78 2.51
N LEU A 245 -23.05 -12.58 3.07
CA LEU A 245 -24.35 -12.18 3.60
C LEU A 245 -25.43 -12.20 2.53
N ASN A 246 -25.13 -11.66 1.35
CA ASN A 246 -26.06 -11.66 0.21
C ASN A 246 -26.40 -13.10 -0.23
N ARG A 247 -25.44 -14.04 -0.16
CA ARG A 247 -25.69 -15.45 -0.49
C ARG A 247 -26.59 -16.16 0.52
N ILE A 248 -26.36 -15.92 1.82
CA ILE A 248 -27.23 -16.44 2.88
C ILE A 248 -28.66 -15.92 2.68
N ALA A 249 -28.81 -14.62 2.41
CA ALA A 249 -30.11 -13.99 2.15
C ALA A 249 -30.87 -14.60 0.96
N LEU A 250 -30.15 -15.02 -0.08
CA LEU A 250 -30.72 -15.68 -1.26
C LEU A 250 -31.06 -17.17 -1.03
N GLY A 251 -30.90 -17.69 0.19
CA GLY A 251 -31.26 -19.07 0.56
C GLY A 251 -30.35 -20.14 -0.06
N GLN A 252 -29.17 -19.76 -0.55
CA GLN A 252 -28.25 -20.67 -1.25
C GLN A 252 -27.36 -21.43 -0.26
N LYS A 253 -27.94 -22.45 0.39
CA LYS A 253 -27.34 -23.24 1.49
C LYS A 253 -26.21 -24.21 1.12
N ARG A 254 -25.74 -24.24 -0.14
CA ARG A 254 -24.75 -25.22 -0.62
C ARG A 254 -23.36 -24.63 -0.81
N LEU A 255 -22.90 -23.80 0.12
CA LEU A 255 -21.52 -23.32 0.09
C LEU A 255 -20.77 -23.89 1.27
N THR A 256 -19.75 -24.69 0.96
CA THR A 256 -18.79 -25.14 1.95
C THR A 256 -17.68 -24.09 2.08
N LEU A 257 -17.43 -23.63 3.30
CA LEU A 257 -16.41 -22.62 3.62
C LEU A 257 -15.29 -23.17 4.50
N ALA A 258 -14.09 -22.64 4.29
CA ALA A 258 -13.01 -22.69 5.26
C ALA A 258 -12.63 -21.27 5.69
N VAL A 259 -12.35 -21.10 6.98
CA VAL A 259 -11.93 -19.81 7.54
C VAL A 259 -10.44 -19.87 7.88
N LEU A 260 -9.66 -19.03 7.24
CA LEU A 260 -8.24 -18.83 7.56
C LEU A 260 -8.11 -17.78 8.66
N TYR A 261 -7.28 -18.02 9.66
CA TYR A 261 -7.12 -17.11 10.79
C TYR A 261 -5.67 -17.03 11.28
N THR A 262 -5.40 -15.99 12.07
CA THR A 262 -4.18 -15.80 12.87
C THR A 262 -4.56 -15.97 14.34
N ASP A 263 -3.59 -16.02 15.25
CA ASP A 263 -3.87 -16.03 16.69
C ASP A 263 -4.75 -14.86 17.13
N GLN A 264 -4.53 -13.69 16.55
CA GLN A 264 -5.30 -12.48 16.85
C GLN A 264 -6.73 -12.54 16.32
N THR A 265 -7.00 -13.32 15.28
CA THR A 265 -8.32 -13.42 14.63
C THR A 265 -9.03 -14.75 14.90
N ARG A 266 -8.46 -15.62 15.75
CA ARG A 266 -9.01 -16.94 16.07
C ARG A 266 -10.41 -16.86 16.69
N GLU A 267 -10.59 -16.03 17.71
CA GLU A 267 -11.90 -15.88 18.36
C GLU A 267 -12.95 -15.36 17.37
N SER A 268 -12.57 -14.45 16.47
CA SER A 268 -13.47 -13.96 15.41
C SER A 268 -13.83 -15.05 14.40
N ALA A 269 -12.90 -15.95 14.07
CA ALA A 269 -13.16 -17.09 13.22
C ALA A 269 -14.11 -18.10 13.87
N ILE A 270 -13.90 -18.43 15.16
CA ILE A 270 -14.80 -19.31 15.93
C ILE A 270 -16.19 -18.71 15.98
N LYS A 271 -16.30 -17.44 16.39
CA LYS A 271 -17.59 -16.73 16.45
C LYS A 271 -18.30 -16.72 15.10
N MET A 272 -17.57 -16.50 14.00
CA MET A 272 -18.12 -16.54 12.65
C MET A 272 -18.70 -17.93 12.33
N ILE A 273 -17.96 -18.99 12.64
CA ILE A 273 -18.43 -20.36 12.41
C ILE A 273 -19.68 -20.63 13.24
N ASP A 274 -19.67 -20.33 14.54
CA ASP A 274 -20.80 -20.55 15.43
C ASP A 274 -22.05 -19.77 15.00
N THR A 275 -21.87 -18.53 14.54
CA THR A 275 -22.97 -17.66 14.10
C THR A 275 -23.66 -18.20 12.85
N PHE A 276 -22.91 -18.88 11.97
CA PHE A 276 -23.40 -19.27 10.64
C PHE A 276 -23.43 -20.78 10.39
N ALA A 277 -23.24 -21.61 11.42
CA ALA A 277 -23.20 -23.07 11.29
C ALA A 277 -24.54 -23.67 10.80
N GLY A 278 -25.65 -22.95 10.91
CA GLY A 278 -26.97 -23.37 10.40
C GLY A 278 -27.18 -23.06 8.91
N GLU A 279 -26.42 -22.12 8.37
CA GLU A 279 -26.59 -21.55 7.03
C GLU A 279 -25.45 -21.93 6.08
N ILE A 280 -24.25 -22.15 6.63
CA ILE A 280 -23.01 -22.42 5.92
C ILE A 280 -22.38 -23.71 6.47
N ASP A 281 -21.95 -24.57 5.55
CA ASP A 281 -21.17 -25.76 5.89
C ASP A 281 -19.70 -25.37 6.08
N PHE A 282 -19.14 -25.51 7.29
CA PHE A 282 -17.75 -25.21 7.56
C PHE A 282 -16.91 -26.48 7.63
N CYS A 283 -16.07 -26.71 6.61
CA CYS A 283 -15.25 -27.92 6.49
C CYS A 283 -13.95 -27.90 7.33
N MET A 284 -13.53 -26.71 7.78
CA MET A 284 -12.33 -26.52 8.58
C MET A 284 -12.66 -25.73 9.85
N GLN A 285 -12.42 -26.37 10.99
CA GLN A 285 -12.60 -25.76 12.31
C GLN A 285 -11.26 -25.19 12.82
N PRO A 286 -11.26 -24.03 13.50
CA PRO A 286 -10.08 -23.49 14.14
C PRO A 286 -9.50 -24.47 15.16
N SER A 287 -8.34 -25.05 14.85
CA SER A 287 -7.62 -25.98 15.73
C SER A 287 -6.53 -25.25 16.51
N ASP A 288 -6.08 -25.88 17.61
CA ASP A 288 -4.89 -25.45 18.36
C ASP A 288 -3.58 -25.76 17.63
N SER A 289 -3.63 -26.44 16.48
CA SER A 289 -2.43 -26.80 15.72
C SER A 289 -1.85 -25.60 15.00
N ASP A 290 -0.55 -25.37 15.20
CA ASP A 290 0.23 -24.39 14.43
C ASP A 290 0.19 -24.61 12.92
N GLN A 291 -0.19 -25.82 12.48
CA GLN A 291 -0.21 -26.17 11.06
C GLN A 291 -1.40 -25.58 10.30
N ASP A 292 -2.47 -25.21 11.00
CA ASP A 292 -3.74 -24.76 10.43
C ASP A 292 -3.99 -23.24 10.63
N ARG A 293 -2.97 -22.47 11.03
CA ARG A 293 -3.09 -21.02 11.27
C ARG A 293 -1.97 -20.20 10.64
N LEU A 294 -2.28 -18.97 10.27
CA LEU A 294 -1.31 -18.00 9.75
C LEU A 294 -0.48 -17.44 10.92
N LEU A 295 0.77 -17.88 11.02
CA LEU A 295 1.63 -17.67 12.19
C LEU A 295 2.14 -16.22 12.32
N GLN A 296 2.37 -15.52 11.21
CA GLN A 296 3.03 -14.21 11.22
C GLN A 296 2.45 -13.28 10.14
N PRO A 297 1.68 -12.22 10.52
CA PRO A 297 0.98 -11.36 9.56
C PRO A 297 1.89 -10.65 8.54
N LEU A 298 3.20 -10.59 8.77
CA LEU A 298 4.18 -9.90 7.93
C LEU A 298 5.18 -10.83 7.24
N ASN A 299 5.12 -12.15 7.49
CA ASN A 299 6.04 -13.11 6.88
C ASN A 299 5.41 -13.75 5.65
N TYR A 300 5.78 -13.24 4.48
CA TYR A 300 5.26 -13.69 3.18
C TYR A 300 5.46 -15.20 2.95
N GLN A 301 6.69 -15.71 3.10
CA GLN A 301 7.00 -17.10 2.80
C GLN A 301 6.28 -18.06 3.76
N ALA A 302 6.27 -17.75 5.05
CA ALA A 302 5.56 -18.57 6.03
C ALA A 302 4.05 -18.62 5.75
N ASN A 303 3.44 -17.47 5.45
CA ASN A 303 2.02 -17.40 5.12
C ASN A 303 1.69 -18.16 3.83
N ARG A 304 2.54 -18.08 2.80
CA ARG A 304 2.34 -18.79 1.54
C ARG A 304 2.40 -20.31 1.74
N GLU A 305 3.34 -20.82 2.52
CA GLU A 305 3.44 -22.26 2.79
C GLU A 305 2.25 -22.78 3.61
N VAL A 306 1.77 -22.02 4.60
CA VAL A 306 0.52 -22.34 5.31
C VAL A 306 -0.66 -22.30 4.34
N ALA A 307 -0.78 -21.26 3.52
CA ALA A 307 -1.84 -21.11 2.53
C ALA A 307 -1.93 -22.30 1.59
N ARG A 308 -0.80 -22.76 1.05
CA ARG A 308 -0.72 -23.93 0.16
C ARG A 308 -1.27 -25.17 0.83
N ARG A 309 -0.81 -25.48 2.04
CA ARG A 309 -1.27 -26.66 2.79
C ARG A 309 -2.76 -26.59 3.10
N MET A 310 -3.25 -25.41 3.51
CA MET A 310 -4.67 -25.23 3.83
C MET A 310 -5.55 -25.32 2.59
N ILE A 311 -5.11 -24.80 1.45
CA ILE A 311 -5.79 -24.96 0.16
C ILE A 311 -5.87 -26.44 -0.23
N ASP A 312 -4.80 -27.21 -0.02
CA ASP A 312 -4.78 -28.63 -0.37
C ASP A 312 -5.78 -29.43 0.46
N LYS A 313 -5.72 -29.24 1.78
CA LYS A 313 -6.64 -29.85 2.73
C LYS A 313 -8.07 -29.46 2.42
N PHE A 314 -8.32 -28.19 2.10
CA PHE A 314 -9.63 -27.69 1.71
C PHE A 314 -10.14 -28.39 0.45
N LEU A 315 -9.37 -28.40 -0.65
CA LEU A 315 -9.76 -29.02 -1.91
C LEU A 315 -10.04 -30.53 -1.76
N GLU A 316 -9.25 -31.21 -0.94
CA GLU A 316 -9.45 -32.62 -0.60
C GLU A 316 -10.77 -32.84 0.16
N GLN A 317 -11.04 -32.02 1.18
CA GLN A 317 -12.24 -32.12 2.00
C GLN A 317 -13.53 -31.82 1.21
N VAL A 318 -13.52 -30.79 0.36
CA VAL A 318 -14.72 -30.40 -0.40
C VAL A 318 -14.93 -31.23 -1.67
N ASN A 319 -13.97 -32.09 -2.04
CA ASN A 319 -13.99 -32.88 -3.26
C ASN A 319 -14.37 -32.05 -4.51
N ALA A 320 -13.76 -30.87 -4.65
CA ALA A 320 -14.05 -29.94 -5.73
C ALA A 320 -12.80 -29.61 -6.53
N ARG A 321 -12.98 -29.32 -7.83
CA ARG A 321 -11.88 -28.84 -8.67
C ARG A 321 -11.55 -27.40 -8.30
N ALA A 322 -10.28 -27.02 -8.33
CA ALA A 322 -9.85 -25.67 -7.96
C ALA A 322 -10.55 -24.56 -8.77
N GLU A 323 -10.84 -24.80 -10.05
CA GLU A 323 -11.58 -23.86 -10.89
C GLU A 323 -13.05 -23.63 -10.47
N GLU A 324 -13.61 -24.54 -9.67
CA GLU A 324 -14.95 -24.48 -9.07
C GLU A 324 -14.94 -23.89 -7.66
N THR A 325 -13.76 -23.49 -7.17
CA THR A 325 -13.58 -22.87 -5.86
C THR A 325 -12.99 -21.48 -5.97
N PHE A 326 -13.05 -20.73 -4.88
CA PHE A 326 -12.46 -19.41 -4.78
C PHE A 326 -11.84 -19.18 -3.41
N ILE A 327 -10.99 -18.16 -3.35
CA ILE A 327 -10.51 -17.59 -2.09
C ILE A 327 -10.85 -16.11 -2.02
N ASP A 328 -11.42 -15.67 -0.90
CA ASP A 328 -11.61 -14.27 -0.59
C ASP A 328 -10.42 -13.71 0.19
N ILE A 329 -9.70 -12.79 -0.45
CA ILE A 329 -8.50 -12.12 0.08
C ILE A 329 -8.79 -10.70 0.57
N THR A 330 -10.06 -10.33 0.75
CA THR A 330 -10.49 -9.00 1.24
C THR A 330 -10.04 -8.76 2.69
N GLY A 331 -9.99 -9.84 3.49
CA GLY A 331 -9.53 -9.80 4.87
C GLY A 331 -8.01 -9.78 5.04
N GLY A 332 -7.56 -9.61 6.29
CA GLY A 332 -6.16 -9.74 6.68
C GLY A 332 -5.25 -8.56 6.30
N THR A 333 -3.95 -8.73 6.52
CA THR A 333 -2.93 -7.75 6.08
C THR A 333 -2.64 -7.92 4.59
N VAL A 334 -2.06 -6.90 3.96
CA VAL A 334 -1.63 -6.98 2.55
C VAL A 334 -0.74 -8.20 2.30
N VAL A 335 0.19 -8.49 3.21
CA VAL A 335 1.10 -9.65 3.07
C VAL A 335 0.32 -10.97 3.08
N MET A 336 -0.69 -11.11 3.94
CA MET A 336 -1.55 -12.30 3.97
C MET A 336 -2.33 -12.42 2.66
N SER A 337 -3.01 -11.36 2.22
CA SER A 337 -3.79 -11.36 0.96
C SER A 337 -2.92 -11.74 -0.25
N VAL A 338 -1.70 -11.20 -0.35
CA VAL A 338 -0.77 -11.52 -1.46
C VAL A 338 -0.31 -12.98 -1.37
N SER A 339 0.03 -13.47 -0.17
CA SER A 339 0.46 -14.86 0.04
C SER A 339 -0.64 -15.85 -0.35
N MET A 340 -1.89 -15.57 0.07
CA MET A 340 -3.06 -16.37 -0.28
C MET A 340 -3.35 -16.33 -1.78
N MET A 341 -3.27 -15.15 -2.40
CA MET A 341 -3.48 -14.98 -3.84
C MET A 341 -2.50 -15.83 -4.65
N GLU A 342 -1.21 -15.82 -4.29
CA GLU A 342 -0.20 -16.59 -5.02
C GLU A 342 -0.42 -18.10 -4.86
N ALA A 343 -0.64 -18.57 -3.62
CA ALA A 343 -0.94 -19.97 -3.35
C ALA A 343 -2.21 -20.46 -4.08
N ALA A 344 -3.26 -19.63 -4.14
CA ALA A 344 -4.48 -19.93 -4.86
C ALA A 344 -4.25 -20.04 -6.37
N LYS A 345 -3.48 -19.10 -6.95
CA LYS A 345 -3.14 -19.11 -8.38
C LYS A 345 -2.34 -20.36 -8.77
N GLU A 346 -1.39 -20.79 -7.93
CA GLU A 346 -0.63 -22.02 -8.16
C GLU A 346 -1.52 -23.26 -8.26
N ARG A 347 -2.66 -23.26 -7.56
CA ARG A 347 -3.63 -24.35 -7.59
C ARG A 347 -4.75 -24.16 -8.60
N GLY A 348 -4.78 -23.03 -9.32
CA GLY A 348 -5.85 -22.73 -10.26
C GLY A 348 -7.17 -22.35 -9.58
N MET A 349 -7.14 -21.93 -8.32
CA MET A 349 -8.31 -21.38 -7.63
C MET A 349 -8.62 -19.96 -8.11
N ASN A 350 -9.90 -19.60 -8.08
CA ASN A 350 -10.32 -18.23 -8.36
C ASN A 350 -10.00 -17.33 -7.15
N VAL A 351 -9.68 -16.07 -7.40
CA VAL A 351 -9.40 -15.09 -6.34
C VAL A 351 -10.47 -14.00 -6.36
N LEU A 352 -11.08 -13.76 -5.20
CA LEU A 352 -12.09 -12.75 -4.97
C LEU A 352 -11.50 -11.63 -4.08
N TYR A 353 -11.79 -10.39 -4.44
CA TYR A 353 -11.45 -9.22 -3.64
C TYR A 353 -12.60 -8.22 -3.74
N THR A 354 -13.15 -7.82 -2.60
CA THR A 354 -14.21 -6.81 -2.53
C THR A 354 -13.59 -5.44 -2.26
N SER A 355 -13.84 -4.49 -3.14
CA SER A 355 -13.31 -3.13 -2.96
C SER A 355 -14.13 -2.36 -1.92
N SER A 356 -13.45 -1.53 -1.11
CA SER A 356 -14.11 -0.69 -0.10
C SER A 356 -15.08 0.36 -0.69
N ARG A 357 -14.94 0.71 -1.97
CA ARG A 357 -15.86 1.62 -2.66
C ARG A 357 -17.23 0.99 -2.95
N GLU A 358 -17.26 -0.29 -3.33
CA GLU A 358 -18.51 -1.04 -3.54
C GLU A 358 -19.23 -1.30 -2.21
N MET A 359 -18.46 -1.54 -1.13
CA MET A 359 -19.01 -1.69 0.22
C MET A 359 -19.81 -0.48 0.73
N VAL A 360 -19.64 0.73 0.18
CA VAL A 360 -20.37 1.93 0.62
C VAL A 360 -21.65 2.15 -0.20
N THR A 361 -21.65 1.75 -1.48
CA THR A 361 -22.79 1.98 -2.39
C THR A 361 -23.89 0.92 -2.24
N GLU A 362 -23.53 -0.34 -2.01
CA GLU A 362 -24.49 -1.45 -1.80
C GLU A 362 -24.95 -1.61 -0.34
N LYS A 363 -24.17 -1.10 0.62
CA LYS A 363 -24.45 -1.20 2.07
C LYS A 363 -25.85 -0.72 2.46
N ASN A 364 -26.31 0.37 1.85
CA ASN A 364 -27.49 1.09 2.33
C ASN A 364 -28.82 0.50 1.85
N TYR A 365 -28.85 -0.30 0.77
CA TYR A 365 -30.10 -0.77 0.18
C TYR A 365 -30.48 -2.18 0.62
N ARG A 366 -29.55 -3.15 0.63
CA ARG A 366 -29.88 -4.56 0.93
C ARG A 366 -29.64 -5.01 2.37
N LEU A 367 -28.79 -4.35 3.17
CA LEU A 367 -28.59 -4.79 4.56
C LEU A 367 -29.86 -4.72 5.40
N LYS A 368 -30.77 -3.78 5.11
CA LYS A 368 -32.09 -3.74 5.76
C LYS A 368 -32.97 -4.95 5.44
N GLU A 369 -32.86 -5.46 4.22
CA GLU A 369 -33.64 -6.59 3.70
C GLU A 369 -33.05 -7.94 4.17
N VAL A 370 -31.72 -8.03 4.23
CA VAL A 370 -31.01 -9.19 4.78
C VAL A 370 -31.19 -9.29 6.30
N ALA A 371 -31.07 -8.17 7.03
CA ALA A 371 -31.29 -8.13 8.49
C ALA A 371 -32.71 -8.57 8.86
N SER A 372 -33.72 -8.16 8.10
CA SER A 372 -35.10 -8.60 8.32
C SER A 372 -35.35 -10.07 8.00
N THR A 373 -34.48 -10.71 7.22
CA THR A 373 -34.64 -12.11 6.79
C THR A 373 -33.90 -13.10 7.70
N ILE A 374 -32.82 -12.69 8.37
CA ILE A 374 -31.93 -13.58 9.14
C ILE A 374 -32.02 -13.35 10.67
N ASP A 375 -32.94 -12.51 11.17
CA ASP A 375 -33.07 -12.17 12.61
C ASP A 375 -31.71 -11.78 13.26
N LEU A 376 -30.86 -11.11 12.47
CA LEU A 376 -29.56 -10.62 12.93
C LEU A 376 -29.72 -9.16 13.38
N SER A 377 -29.23 -8.83 14.57
CA SER A 377 -29.28 -7.46 15.07
C SER A 377 -28.48 -6.52 14.15
N PRO A 378 -28.91 -5.26 13.93
CA PRO A 378 -28.16 -4.30 13.11
C PRO A 378 -26.71 -4.04 13.57
N GLU A 379 -26.40 -4.37 14.82
CA GLU A 379 -25.06 -4.24 15.42
C GLU A 379 -24.11 -5.41 15.05
N SER A 380 -24.68 -6.51 14.53
CA SER A 380 -23.94 -7.69 14.06
C SER A 380 -23.58 -7.65 12.56
N LEU A 381 -24.11 -6.67 11.81
CA LEU A 381 -23.86 -6.42 10.37
C LEU A 381 -22.94 -5.19 10.16
#